data_AF-A0A453KQE2-F1
#
_entry.id   AF-A0A453KQE2-F1
#
_cell.length_a   1.000
_cell.length_b   1.000
_cell.length_c   1.000
_cell.angle_alpha   90.00
_cell.angle_beta   90.00
_cell.angle_gamma   90.00
#
_symmetry.space_group_name_H-M   'P 1'
#
loop_
_entity.id
_entity.type
_entity.pdbx_description
1 polymer ?
#
loop_
_entity_poly.entity_id
_entity_poly.type
_entity_poly.pdbx_seq_one_letter_code
_entity_poly.pdbx_strand_id
1 'polypeptide(L)'
;GIIKAKYGQDACNVGDEGGFAPNVQDNREGLVLLMDAIEKAGYTGKVKIGMDVAASEFLMKDGSYDLNFKNQPNNGAHVLSAQSLCDLYKEFVKDFPIVSIEDPFDQDDWSSWASLQSSVDIQIVGDDLLVTNPKRIVEAIDKK
;
A
#
# COMPACT_ATOMS: atom_id res chain seq x y z
N GLY A 1 -3.80 -18.44 -15.91
CA GLY A 1 -3.89 -17.59 -14.71
C GLY A 1 -4.63 -16.31 -15.05
N ILE A 2 -5.19 -15.62 -14.06
CA ILE A 2 -5.95 -14.37 -14.25
C ILE A 2 -5.09 -13.29 -14.89
N ILE A 3 -3.87 -13.09 -14.36
CA ILE A 3 -2.89 -12.14 -14.92
C ILE A 3 -2.57 -12.46 -16.38
N LYS A 4 -2.20 -13.70 -16.71
CA LYS A 4 -1.93 -14.13 -18.09
C LYS A 4 -3.08 -13.81 -19.05
N ALA A 5 -4.32 -13.99 -18.60
CA ALA A 5 -5.49 -13.75 -19.42
C ALA A 5 -5.76 -12.26 -19.65
N LYS A 6 -5.45 -11.40 -18.67
CA LYS A 6 -5.71 -9.95 -18.74
C LYS A 6 -4.56 -9.14 -19.33
N TYR A 7 -3.31 -9.50 -19.03
CA TYR A 7 -2.11 -8.72 -19.39
C TYR A 7 -1.11 -9.48 -20.27
N GLY A 8 -1.41 -10.73 -20.64
CA GLY A 8 -0.53 -11.55 -21.48
C GLY A 8 0.53 -12.33 -20.70
N GLN A 9 1.31 -13.15 -21.43
CA GLN A 9 2.32 -14.03 -20.85
C GLN A 9 3.48 -13.26 -20.22
N ASP A 10 3.86 -12.12 -20.80
CA ASP A 10 5.01 -11.32 -20.34
C ASP A 10 4.78 -10.70 -18.96
N ALA A 11 3.51 -10.48 -18.58
CA ALA A 11 3.11 -10.02 -17.26
C ALA A 11 3.17 -11.11 -16.16
N CYS A 12 3.54 -12.34 -16.52
CA CYS A 12 3.69 -13.45 -15.57
C CYS A 12 5.16 -13.69 -15.16
N ASN A 13 6.07 -12.80 -15.54
CA ASN A 13 7.40 -12.76 -14.93
C ASN A 13 7.28 -12.34 -13.45
N VAL A 14 8.27 -12.73 -12.65
CA VAL A 14 8.30 -12.43 -11.22
C VAL A 14 9.27 -11.31 -10.91
N GLY A 15 8.93 -10.47 -9.93
CA GLY A 15 9.83 -9.49 -9.34
C GLY A 15 10.79 -10.13 -8.34
N ASP A 16 11.51 -9.29 -7.60
CA ASP A 16 12.60 -9.71 -6.70
C ASP A 16 12.12 -10.67 -5.58
N GLU A 17 10.87 -10.52 -5.15
CA GLU A 17 10.27 -11.36 -4.08
C GLU A 17 9.37 -12.49 -4.60
N GLY A 18 9.41 -12.78 -5.91
CA GLY A 18 8.67 -13.90 -6.49
C GLY A 18 7.19 -13.62 -6.79
N GLY A 19 6.67 -12.43 -6.47
CA GLY A 19 5.35 -11.97 -6.89
C GLY A 19 5.31 -11.60 -8.39
N PHE A 20 4.14 -11.71 -9.02
CA PHE A 20 3.96 -11.24 -10.40
C PHE A 20 4.02 -9.71 -10.47
N ALA A 21 4.55 -9.16 -11.57
CA ALA A 21 4.66 -7.72 -11.79
C ALA A 21 3.88 -7.26 -13.05
N PRO A 22 2.54 -7.40 -13.08
CA PRO A 22 1.74 -6.87 -14.19
C PRO A 22 1.77 -5.34 -14.23
N ASN A 23 1.65 -4.76 -15.43
CA ASN A 23 1.55 -3.32 -15.63
C ASN A 23 0.14 -2.79 -15.28
N VAL A 24 -0.21 -2.86 -14.00
CA VAL A 24 -1.44 -2.26 -13.46
C VAL A 24 -1.38 -0.74 -13.53
N GLN A 25 -2.53 -0.10 -13.78
CA GLN A 25 -2.61 1.35 -13.91
C GLN A 25 -2.73 2.05 -12.56
N ASP A 26 -3.31 1.39 -11.57
CA ASP A 26 -3.43 1.89 -10.20
C ASP A 26 -3.44 0.75 -9.17
N ASN A 27 -3.30 1.12 -7.89
CA ASN A 27 -3.26 0.17 -6.77
C ASN A 27 -4.58 -0.59 -6.58
N ARG A 28 -5.71 0.02 -6.94
CA ARG A 28 -7.04 -0.60 -6.82
C ARG A 28 -7.18 -1.74 -7.81
N GLU A 29 -6.65 -1.58 -9.01
CA GLU A 29 -6.59 -2.64 -10.02
C GLU A 29 -5.82 -3.87 -9.50
N GLY A 30 -4.70 -3.64 -8.80
CA GLY A 30 -3.96 -4.70 -8.11
C GLY A 30 -4.81 -5.45 -7.08
N LEU A 31 -5.54 -4.72 -6.23
CA LEU A 31 -6.45 -5.31 -5.24
C LEU A 31 -7.60 -6.11 -5.89
N VAL A 32 -8.18 -5.62 -6.98
CA VAL A 32 -9.22 -6.35 -7.75
C VAL A 32 -8.67 -7.67 -8.30
N LEU A 33 -7.43 -7.69 -8.82
CA LEU A 33 -6.82 -8.93 -9.31
C LEU A 33 -6.65 -9.98 -8.19
N LEU A 34 -6.28 -9.54 -6.98
CA LEU A 34 -6.19 -10.43 -5.83
C LEU A 34 -7.56 -10.99 -5.47
N MET A 35 -8.60 -10.16 -5.47
CA MET A 35 -9.97 -10.60 -5.21
C MET A 35 -10.46 -11.63 -6.23
N ASP A 36 -10.26 -11.37 -7.53
CA ASP A 36 -10.60 -12.33 -8.59
C ASP A 36 -9.85 -13.66 -8.40
N ALA A 37 -8.59 -13.60 -7.97
CA ALA A 37 -7.77 -14.80 -7.72
C ALA A 37 -8.26 -15.60 -6.52
N ILE A 38 -8.58 -14.94 -5.42
CA ILE A 38 -9.12 -15.56 -4.20
C ILE A 38 -10.46 -16.23 -4.51
N GLU A 39 -11.34 -15.53 -5.24
CA GLU A 39 -12.65 -16.05 -5.63
C GLU A 39 -12.51 -17.26 -6.56
N LYS A 40 -11.71 -17.14 -7.63
CA LYS A 40 -11.50 -18.23 -8.59
C LYS A 40 -10.88 -19.47 -7.96
N ALA A 41 -10.07 -19.29 -6.91
CA ALA A 41 -9.49 -20.39 -6.15
C ALA A 41 -10.46 -21.01 -5.12
N GLY A 42 -11.64 -20.42 -4.90
CA GLY A 42 -12.65 -20.91 -3.96
C GLY A 42 -12.34 -20.60 -2.49
N TYR A 43 -11.53 -19.57 -2.22
CA TYR A 43 -11.08 -19.19 -0.87
C TYR A 43 -11.66 -17.86 -0.37
N THR A 44 -12.73 -17.36 -0.99
CA THR A 44 -13.44 -16.17 -0.52
C THR A 44 -13.78 -16.28 0.97
N GLY A 45 -13.46 -15.23 1.72
CA GLY A 45 -13.66 -15.17 3.17
C GLY A 45 -12.62 -15.93 4.01
N LYS A 46 -11.77 -16.77 3.39
CA LYS A 46 -10.70 -17.53 4.06
C LYS A 46 -9.33 -16.88 3.90
N VAL A 47 -9.16 -16.06 2.86
CA VAL A 47 -7.94 -15.28 2.59
C VAL A 47 -8.25 -13.79 2.78
N LYS A 48 -7.30 -13.07 3.39
CA LYS A 48 -7.31 -11.62 3.63
C LYS A 48 -6.08 -11.00 2.96
N ILE A 49 -6.06 -9.68 2.83
CA ILE A 49 -5.00 -8.94 2.14
C ILE A 49 -4.16 -8.18 3.17
N GLY A 50 -2.84 -8.26 3.02
CA GLY A 50 -1.88 -7.33 3.61
C GLY A 50 -1.25 -6.50 2.49
N MET A 51 -0.87 -5.26 2.79
CA MET A 51 -0.17 -4.37 1.87
C MET A 51 1.09 -3.85 2.55
N ASP A 52 2.18 -3.82 1.81
CA ASP A 52 3.30 -2.92 2.08
C ASP A 52 3.25 -1.80 1.03
N VAL A 53 3.15 -0.58 1.52
CA VAL A 53 3.05 0.62 0.70
C VAL A 53 4.45 1.18 0.40
N ALA A 54 5.39 1.08 1.34
CA ALA A 54 6.69 1.74 1.28
C ALA A 54 6.59 3.23 0.91
N ALA A 55 5.78 4.02 1.62
CA ALA A 55 5.43 5.38 1.21
C ALA A 55 6.60 6.38 1.15
N SER A 56 7.68 6.12 1.88
CA SER A 56 8.91 6.92 1.80
C SER A 56 9.52 6.92 0.39
N GLU A 57 9.32 5.88 -0.42
CA GLU A 57 9.86 5.77 -1.78
C GLU A 57 9.23 6.75 -2.77
N PHE A 58 8.04 7.26 -2.47
CA PHE A 58 7.31 8.19 -3.32
C PHE A 58 6.93 9.51 -2.65
N LEU A 59 7.57 9.82 -1.52
CA LEU A 59 7.49 11.12 -0.87
C LEU A 59 8.15 12.21 -1.74
N MET A 60 7.42 13.30 -1.94
CA MET A 60 7.91 14.50 -2.61
C MET A 60 8.50 15.50 -1.62
N LYS A 61 9.34 16.41 -2.13
CA LYS A 61 10.02 17.44 -1.31
C LYS A 61 9.07 18.40 -0.57
N ASP A 62 7.83 18.51 -1.03
CA ASP A 62 6.79 19.36 -0.44
C ASP A 62 5.91 18.61 0.58
N GLY A 63 6.22 17.33 0.87
CA GLY A 63 5.46 16.49 1.79
C GLY A 63 4.22 15.82 1.17
N SER A 64 4.02 15.97 -0.15
CA SER A 64 3.02 15.20 -0.89
C SER A 64 3.57 13.85 -1.34
N TYR A 65 2.71 12.97 -1.83
CA TYR A 65 3.03 11.59 -2.22
C TYR A 65 2.66 11.37 -3.69
N ASP A 66 3.62 10.99 -4.54
CA ASP A 66 3.41 10.74 -5.98
C ASP A 66 3.18 9.25 -6.26
N LEU A 67 1.92 8.83 -6.36
CA LEU A 67 1.58 7.43 -6.65
C LEU A 67 2.06 6.96 -8.04
N ASN A 68 2.55 7.87 -8.90
CA ASN A 68 3.11 7.58 -10.21
C ASN A 68 4.62 7.90 -10.30
N PHE A 69 5.33 7.82 -9.17
CA PHE A 69 6.75 8.21 -9.05
C PHE A 69 7.70 7.51 -10.04
N LYS A 70 7.38 6.29 -10.49
CA LYS A 70 8.20 5.51 -11.45
C LYS A 70 8.13 6.04 -12.89
N ASN A 71 7.11 6.81 -13.24
CA ASN A 71 6.92 7.35 -14.58
C ASN A 71 7.25 8.84 -14.60
N GLN A 72 8.52 9.19 -14.78
CA GLN A 72 8.94 10.59 -14.84
C GLN A 72 9.38 11.01 -16.25
N PRO A 73 9.03 12.24 -16.69
CA PRO A 73 8.14 13.20 -16.03
C PRO A 73 6.65 12.76 -16.13
N ASN A 74 5.88 12.91 -15.05
CA ASN A 74 4.41 12.80 -15.11
C ASN A 74 3.71 14.17 -15.02
N ASN A 75 2.39 14.16 -15.13
CA ASN A 75 1.54 15.36 -15.11
C ASN A 75 1.07 15.77 -13.70
N GLY A 76 1.56 15.10 -12.64
CA GLY A 76 1.16 15.35 -11.25
C GLY A 76 -0.27 14.92 -10.90
N ALA A 77 -1.01 14.26 -11.80
CA ALA A 77 -2.43 13.92 -11.57
C ALA A 77 -2.66 12.91 -10.43
N HIS A 78 -1.60 12.21 -10.01
CA HIS A 78 -1.63 11.20 -8.96
C HIS A 78 -0.86 11.63 -7.70
N VAL A 79 -0.55 12.91 -7.59
CA VAL A 79 0.06 13.50 -6.39
C VAL A 79 -1.02 13.73 -5.34
N LEU A 80 -0.85 13.14 -4.16
CA LEU A 80 -1.77 13.24 -3.04
C LEU A 80 -1.13 13.94 -1.85
N SER A 81 -1.95 14.72 -1.13
CA SER A 81 -1.59 15.10 0.24
C SER A 81 -1.62 13.88 1.17
N ALA A 82 -0.94 13.94 2.31
CA ALA A 82 -1.01 12.90 3.33
C ALA A 82 -2.47 12.59 3.75
N GLN A 83 -3.32 13.63 3.86
CA GLN A 83 -4.74 13.46 4.17
C GLN A 83 -5.48 12.70 3.06
N SER A 84 -5.26 13.06 1.79
CA SER A 84 -5.88 12.37 0.66
C SER A 84 -5.41 10.91 0.54
N LEU A 85 -4.15 10.65 0.86
CA LEU A 85 -3.59 9.30 0.91
C LEU A 85 -4.21 8.48 2.06
N CYS A 86 -4.39 9.08 3.23
CA CYS A 86 -5.12 8.49 4.36
C CYS A 86 -6.55 8.10 3.99
N ASP A 87 -7.27 8.98 3.29
CA ASP A 87 -8.64 8.70 2.86
C ASP A 87 -8.71 7.60 1.80
N LEU A 88 -7.72 7.52 0.90
CA LEU A 88 -7.58 6.40 -0.03
C LEU A 88 -7.42 5.06 0.70
N TYR A 89 -6.60 4.99 1.76
CA TYR A 89 -6.46 3.76 2.54
C TYR A 89 -7.76 3.36 3.23
N LYS A 90 -8.52 4.33 3.77
CA LYS A 90 -9.84 4.05 4.36
C LYS A 90 -10.82 3.48 3.33
N GLU A 91 -10.80 4.00 2.11
CA GLU A 91 -11.58 3.44 1.00
C GLU A 91 -11.16 2.00 0.70
N PHE A 92 -9.85 1.72 0.65
CA PHE A 92 -9.37 0.36 0.43
C PHE A 92 -9.76 -0.60 1.55
N VAL A 93 -9.62 -0.20 2.82
CA VAL A 93 -10.03 -1.02 3.97
C VAL A 93 -11.53 -1.28 3.98
N LYS A 94 -12.34 -0.33 3.50
CA LYS A 94 -13.79 -0.48 3.37
C LYS A 94 -14.17 -1.44 2.24
N ASP A 95 -13.49 -1.34 1.10
CA ASP A 95 -13.88 -2.02 -0.15
C ASP A 95 -13.26 -3.42 -0.29
N PHE A 96 -12.15 -3.69 0.40
CA PHE A 96 -11.38 -4.92 0.29
C PHE A 96 -11.13 -5.55 1.67
N PRO A 97 -10.91 -6.88 1.76
CA PRO A 97 -10.65 -7.56 3.03
C PRO A 97 -9.20 -7.35 3.51
N ILE A 98 -8.77 -6.09 3.59
CA ILE A 98 -7.45 -5.69 4.08
C ILE A 98 -7.46 -5.81 5.60
N VAL A 99 -6.41 -6.43 6.15
CA VAL A 99 -6.23 -6.63 7.59
C VAL A 99 -4.90 -6.08 8.10
N SER A 100 -4.00 -5.68 7.21
CA SER A 100 -2.71 -5.09 7.55
C SER A 100 -2.25 -4.11 6.47
N ILE A 101 -1.75 -2.94 6.88
CA ILE A 101 -1.02 -2.00 6.01
C ILE A 101 0.31 -1.66 6.68
N GLU A 102 1.39 -1.83 5.94
CA GLU A 102 2.76 -1.49 6.30
C GLU A 102 3.21 -0.22 5.59
N ASP A 103 3.95 0.63 6.31
CA ASP A 103 4.49 1.93 5.85
C ASP A 103 3.54 2.80 5.01
N PRO A 104 2.33 3.11 5.52
CA PRO A 104 1.36 3.96 4.81
C PRO A 104 1.81 5.41 4.60
N PHE A 105 2.77 5.90 5.37
CA PHE A 105 3.32 7.26 5.26
C PHE A 105 4.84 7.21 5.44
N ASP A 106 5.48 8.34 5.13
CA ASP A 106 6.90 8.49 5.35
C ASP A 106 7.31 8.19 6.81
N GLN A 107 8.51 7.64 6.97
CA GLN A 107 9.11 7.29 8.26
C GLN A 107 9.10 8.41 9.31
N ASP A 108 9.06 9.70 8.94
CA ASP A 108 9.05 10.81 9.89
C ASP A 108 7.69 11.56 9.97
N ASP A 109 6.67 11.14 9.23
CA ASP A 109 5.31 11.73 9.24
C ASP A 109 4.41 11.18 10.36
N TRP A 110 4.87 11.29 11.61
CA TRP A 110 4.20 10.77 12.79
C TRP A 110 2.72 11.16 12.93
N SER A 111 2.36 12.36 12.47
CA SER A 111 0.98 12.86 12.51
C SER A 111 0.05 12.03 11.64
N SER A 112 0.47 11.70 10.42
CA SER A 112 -0.34 10.93 9.48
C SER A 112 -0.47 9.47 9.94
N TRP A 113 0.60 8.91 10.50
CA TRP A 113 0.60 7.59 11.14
C TRP A 113 -0.47 7.49 12.24
N ALA A 114 -0.46 8.40 13.21
CA ALA A 114 -1.43 8.43 14.30
C ALA A 114 -2.87 8.67 13.79
N SER A 115 -3.03 9.55 12.79
CA SER A 115 -4.32 9.84 12.15
C SER A 115 -4.92 8.59 11.51
N LEU A 116 -4.16 7.84 10.71
CA LEU A 116 -4.65 6.60 10.10
C LEU A 116 -4.90 5.54 11.18
N GLN A 117 -3.97 5.32 12.10
CA GLN A 117 -4.09 4.31 13.15
C GLN A 117 -5.34 4.49 14.02
N SER A 118 -5.73 5.73 14.30
CA SER A 118 -6.97 6.04 15.03
C SER A 118 -8.25 5.94 14.19
N SER A 119 -8.13 5.88 12.86
CA SER A 119 -9.26 5.92 11.92
C SER A 119 -9.69 4.56 11.38
N VAL A 120 -8.87 3.51 11.53
CA VAL A 120 -9.15 2.16 10.99
C VAL A 120 -8.93 1.08 12.03
N ASP A 121 -9.69 -0.01 11.92
CA ASP A 121 -9.58 -1.20 12.79
C ASP A 121 -8.86 -2.35 12.06
N ILE A 122 -7.59 -2.11 11.69
CA ILE A 122 -6.69 -3.09 11.07
C ILE A 122 -5.29 -2.97 11.68
N GLN A 123 -4.41 -3.93 11.39
CA GLN A 123 -3.01 -3.82 11.78
C GLN A 123 -2.31 -2.72 10.95
N ILE A 124 -1.59 -1.83 11.63
CA ILE A 124 -0.68 -0.86 11.00
C ILE A 124 0.74 -1.23 11.43
N VAL A 125 1.62 -1.49 10.45
CA VAL A 125 2.98 -1.98 10.65
C VAL A 125 3.97 -0.89 10.25
N GLY A 126 5.00 -0.66 11.06
CA GLY A 126 6.11 0.22 10.70
C GLY A 126 7.36 -0.60 10.42
N ASP A 127 7.87 -0.53 9.18
CA ASP A 127 9.18 -1.06 8.81
C ASP A 127 10.20 0.10 8.82
N ASP A 128 10.18 0.99 7.83
CA ASP A 128 11.05 2.17 7.76
C ASP A 128 10.78 3.17 8.90
N LEU A 129 9.54 3.23 9.39
CA LEU A 129 9.21 4.01 10.59
C LEU A 129 10.02 3.56 11.81
N LEU A 130 10.25 2.25 11.94
CA LEU A 130 10.81 1.67 13.16
C LEU A 130 12.27 1.24 12.99
N VAL A 131 12.68 0.83 11.79
CA VAL A 131 14.00 0.30 11.39
C VAL A 131 14.57 -0.68 12.41
N THR A 132 13.69 -1.47 13.05
CA THR A 132 14.04 -2.37 14.18
C THR A 132 14.86 -1.67 15.29
N ASN A 133 14.68 -0.36 15.47
CA ASN A 133 15.43 0.48 16.40
C ASN A 133 14.63 0.73 17.68
N PRO A 134 15.12 0.29 18.85
CA PRO A 134 14.41 0.44 20.12
C PRO A 134 14.00 1.88 20.45
N LYS A 135 14.77 2.90 20.02
CA LYS A 135 14.42 4.30 20.27
C LYS A 135 13.20 4.74 19.46
N ARG A 136 13.14 4.38 18.17
CA ARG A 136 11.98 4.69 17.31
C ARG A 136 10.76 3.89 17.71
N ILE A 137 10.93 2.66 18.18
CA ILE A 137 9.85 1.85 18.74
C ILE A 137 9.24 2.52 19.99
N VAL A 138 10.07 2.99 20.92
CA VAL A 138 9.58 3.73 22.10
C VAL A 138 8.84 5.00 21.67
N GLU A 139 9.40 5.76 20.73
CA GLU A 139 8.76 6.98 20.22
C GLU A 139 7.41 6.69 19.53
N ALA A 140 7.32 5.61 18.75
CA ALA A 140 6.08 5.19 18.11
C ALA A 140 5.00 4.79 19.12
N ILE A 141 5.39 4.14 20.22
CA ILE A 141 4.48 3.81 21.32
C ILE A 141 3.95 5.09 22.00
N ASP A 142 4.82 6.09 22.19
CA ASP A 142 4.47 7.34 22.87
C ASP A 142 3.60 8.28 22.00
N LYS A 143 3.70 8.18 20.67
CA LYS A 143 3.00 9.04 19.69
C LYS A 143 1.72 8.44 19.10
N LYS A 144 1.33 7.24 19.54
CA LYS A 144 0.11 6.55 19.10
C LYS A 144 -1.17 7.30 19.46
#